data_AF-A0A936I6K3-F1
#
_entry.id   AF-A0A936I6K3-F1
#
_cell.length_a   1.000
_cell.length_b   1.000
_cell.length_c   1.000
_cell.angle_alpha   90.00
_cell.angle_beta   90.00
_cell.angle_gamma   90.00
#
_symmetry.space_group_name_H-M   'P 1'
#
loop_
_entity.id
_entity.type
_entity.pdbx_description
1 polymer ?
#
loop_
_entity_poly.entity_id
_entity_poly.type
_entity_poly.pdbx_seq_one_letter_code
_entity_poly.pdbx_strand_id
1 'polypeptide(L)'
;MEHQTMTFMGGWSYELAAHELAHQWFGDKVTCATWQDLWLNEGFATYLSGLCYEFLAPQYWPGWTRAQVDDIVSLPDGSLRVSDTTDIARLFSSRLTYRKGAMVLHMLRWVCGDSAFFAGCRNYLNDPDLAYGSAYTADLQAHLEAASGKDLDGFMDDWYTGEGFPTYTVEWTQDANGLVMLQLDQSTSHASVDFFELPVPIRFKNGSQDQLVVLDHTSNGQLFSIQLPFQADSALFDPDTWLISGQNLVLRVPVLAFGQDRAVLYPNPADGDAILYLGNSVQDPVRLRIMDQSGRLVREQDVVVADRRIPLRTAELSGGAYTVEVTGAGVALRTVLIKQ
;
A
#
# COMPACT_ATOMS: atom_id res chain seq x y z
N MET A 1 2.26 14.84 -25.72
CA MET A 1 3.52 14.41 -26.34
C MET A 1 4.53 15.52 -26.25
N GLU A 2 5.48 15.26 -25.38
CA GLU A 2 6.51 16.10 -24.79
C GLU A 2 7.67 16.40 -25.74
N HIS A 3 7.39 16.92 -26.92
CA HIS A 3 8.48 17.34 -27.80
C HIS A 3 9.20 18.56 -27.18
N GLN A 4 10.51 18.43 -26.98
CA GLN A 4 11.41 19.38 -26.30
C GLN A 4 11.20 20.88 -26.60
N THR A 5 10.75 21.25 -27.81
CA THR A 5 10.52 22.66 -28.20
C THR A 5 9.10 22.96 -28.69
N MET A 6 8.21 21.96 -28.74
CA MET A 6 6.85 22.11 -29.26
C MET A 6 5.93 20.98 -28.79
N THR A 7 5.55 20.98 -27.51
CA THR A 7 4.61 20.00 -26.96
C THR A 7 3.31 19.97 -27.76
N PHE A 8 2.92 18.80 -28.25
CA PHE A 8 1.63 18.57 -28.90
C PHE A 8 0.73 17.83 -27.92
N MET A 9 -0.37 18.47 -27.53
CA MET A 9 -1.35 17.88 -26.62
C MET A 9 -2.71 17.77 -27.33
N GLY A 10 -3.33 16.59 -27.24
CA GLY A 10 -4.68 16.33 -27.76
C GLY A 10 -5.79 16.94 -26.90
N GLY A 11 -5.45 17.49 -25.73
CA GLY A 11 -6.32 18.15 -24.78
C GLY A 11 -5.53 19.08 -23.85
N TRP A 12 -6.22 19.81 -22.97
CA TRP A 12 -5.62 20.82 -22.10
C TRP A 12 -6.14 20.71 -20.66
N SER A 13 -6.33 19.48 -20.17
CA SER A 13 -6.63 19.30 -18.74
C SER A 13 -5.44 19.75 -17.89
N TYR A 14 -5.72 20.10 -16.64
CA TYR A 14 -4.71 20.58 -15.71
C TYR A 14 -3.58 19.56 -15.53
N GLU A 15 -3.93 18.29 -15.31
CA GLU A 15 -2.98 17.20 -15.12
C GLU A 15 -2.13 16.95 -16.36
N LEU A 16 -2.75 16.94 -17.55
CA LEU A 16 -2.02 16.72 -18.79
C LEU A 16 -1.03 17.86 -19.06
N ALA A 17 -1.45 19.12 -18.87
CA ALA A 17 -0.56 20.25 -19.04
C ALA A 17 0.63 20.22 -18.05
N ALA A 18 0.38 19.83 -16.78
CA ALA A 18 1.43 19.71 -15.78
C ALA A 18 2.38 18.53 -16.06
N HIS A 19 1.85 17.38 -16.47
CA HIS A 19 2.61 16.18 -16.86
C HIS A 19 3.56 16.50 -18.02
N GLU A 20 3.04 17.11 -19.07
CA GLU A 20 3.79 17.43 -20.27
C GLU A 20 4.84 18.53 -20.02
N LEU A 21 4.58 19.47 -19.10
CA LEU A 21 5.57 20.43 -18.65
C LEU A 21 6.67 19.78 -17.81
N ALA A 22 6.34 18.79 -16.97
CA ALA A 22 7.31 18.09 -16.13
C ALA A 22 8.36 17.36 -16.97
N HIS A 23 8.00 16.89 -18.17
CA HIS A 23 8.93 16.25 -19.09
C HIS A 23 10.11 17.12 -19.52
N GLN A 24 9.98 18.45 -19.45
CA GLN A 24 11.09 19.38 -19.70
C GLN A 24 12.33 19.07 -18.84
N TRP A 25 12.13 18.51 -17.64
CA TRP A 25 13.20 18.05 -16.75
C TRP A 25 13.37 16.53 -16.80
N PHE A 26 12.27 15.77 -16.70
CA PHE A 26 12.29 14.30 -16.63
C PHE A 26 11.74 13.69 -17.91
N GLY A 27 12.62 13.36 -18.85
CA GLY A 27 12.28 12.90 -20.20
C GLY A 27 13.06 13.65 -21.27
N ASP A 28 13.18 14.98 -21.14
CA ASP A 28 13.91 15.83 -22.09
C ASP A 28 15.31 16.20 -21.61
N LYS A 29 15.44 16.78 -20.40
CA LYS A 29 16.75 17.15 -19.85
C LYS A 29 17.53 15.89 -19.47
N VAL A 30 16.91 14.94 -18.79
CA VAL A 30 17.49 13.61 -18.56
C VAL A 30 16.47 12.60 -19.02
N THR A 31 16.80 11.83 -20.06
CA THR A 31 15.91 10.81 -20.62
C THR A 31 16.23 9.42 -20.10
N CYS A 32 15.36 8.44 -20.32
CA CYS A 32 15.64 7.05 -19.98
C CYS A 32 16.71 6.45 -20.91
N ALA A 33 17.71 5.76 -20.36
CA ALA A 33 18.76 5.09 -21.15
C ALA A 33 18.23 3.89 -21.92
N THR A 34 17.21 3.22 -21.40
CA THR A 34 16.54 2.09 -22.06
C THR A 34 15.03 2.17 -21.88
N TRP A 35 14.29 1.41 -22.70
CA TRP A 35 12.84 1.26 -22.53
C TRP A 35 12.45 0.60 -21.19
N GLN A 36 13.36 -0.14 -20.53
CA GLN A 36 13.12 -0.65 -19.17
C GLN A 36 13.11 0.45 -18.12
N ASP A 37 13.79 1.57 -18.40
CA ASP A 37 13.91 2.75 -17.54
C ASP A 37 12.85 3.82 -17.85
N LEU A 38 11.88 3.53 -18.73
CA LEU A 38 10.85 4.49 -19.18
C LEU A 38 10.06 5.11 -18.01
N TRP A 39 9.93 4.39 -16.90
CA TRP A 39 9.29 4.91 -15.69
C TRP A 39 9.97 6.15 -15.10
N LEU A 40 11.27 6.37 -15.36
CA LEU A 40 11.98 7.59 -14.97
C LEU A 40 11.41 8.83 -15.67
N ASN A 41 10.88 8.66 -16.88
CA ASN A 41 10.23 9.76 -17.59
C ASN A 41 8.77 9.87 -17.11
N GLU A 42 8.00 8.79 -17.28
CA GLU A 42 6.55 8.82 -17.13
C GLU A 42 6.09 8.83 -15.66
N GLY A 43 6.81 8.14 -14.79
CA GLY A 43 6.55 8.15 -13.35
C GLY A 43 6.80 9.52 -12.74
N PHE A 44 7.90 10.20 -13.11
CA PHE A 44 8.18 11.56 -12.65
C PHE A 44 7.17 12.57 -13.19
N ALA A 45 6.85 12.53 -14.49
CA ALA A 45 5.87 13.44 -15.06
C ALA A 45 4.49 13.27 -14.40
N THR A 46 4.08 12.02 -14.16
CA THR A 46 2.85 11.71 -13.43
C THR A 46 2.92 12.22 -11.98
N TYR A 47 4.01 11.97 -11.26
CA TYR A 47 4.16 12.39 -9.87
C TYR A 47 4.17 13.91 -9.71
N LEU A 48 4.91 14.62 -10.57
CA LEU A 48 4.99 16.08 -10.54
C LEU A 48 3.65 16.73 -10.88
N SER A 49 2.84 16.12 -11.75
CA SER A 49 1.45 16.57 -11.95
C SER A 49 0.61 16.45 -10.66
N GLY A 50 0.82 15.38 -9.88
CA GLY A 50 0.21 15.22 -8.56
C GLY A 50 0.72 16.22 -7.53
N LEU A 51 2.02 16.50 -7.51
CA LEU A 51 2.61 17.51 -6.63
C LEU A 51 2.00 18.90 -6.88
N CYS A 52 1.60 19.22 -8.10
CA CYS A 52 0.87 20.46 -8.35
C CYS A 52 -0.41 20.56 -7.50
N TYR A 53 -1.12 19.45 -7.25
CA TYR A 53 -2.22 19.43 -6.29
C TYR A 53 -1.75 19.64 -4.86
N GLU A 54 -0.70 18.94 -4.42
CA GLU A 54 -0.16 19.12 -3.06
C GLU A 54 0.19 20.60 -2.78
N PHE A 55 0.80 21.30 -3.73
CA PHE A 55 1.27 22.68 -3.55
C PHE A 55 0.23 23.77 -3.86
N LEU A 56 -0.57 23.61 -4.92
CA LEU A 56 -1.42 24.69 -5.44
C LEU A 56 -2.91 24.48 -5.15
N ALA A 57 -3.36 23.24 -4.95
CA ALA A 57 -4.75 22.91 -4.69
C ALA A 57 -4.87 21.68 -3.76
N PRO A 58 -4.38 21.77 -2.51
CA PRO A 58 -4.16 20.63 -1.61
C PRO A 58 -5.44 19.85 -1.27
N GLN A 59 -6.62 20.44 -1.47
CA GLN A 59 -7.89 19.74 -1.31
C GLN A 59 -8.07 18.54 -2.26
N TYR A 60 -7.37 18.52 -3.42
CA TYR A 60 -7.44 17.42 -4.37
C TYR A 60 -6.40 16.33 -4.12
N TRP A 61 -5.33 16.65 -3.38
CA TRP A 61 -4.21 15.73 -3.14
C TRP A 61 -4.64 14.38 -2.54
N PRO A 62 -5.46 14.31 -1.47
CA PRO A 62 -5.87 13.03 -0.88
C PRO A 62 -6.74 12.17 -1.81
N GLY A 63 -7.48 12.81 -2.73
CA GLY A 63 -8.26 12.10 -3.73
C GLY A 63 -7.37 11.55 -4.84
N TRP A 64 -6.38 12.34 -5.27
CA TRP A 64 -5.43 11.97 -6.30
C TRP A 64 -4.56 10.79 -5.88
N THR A 65 -3.93 10.83 -4.68
CA THR A 65 -3.07 9.73 -4.20
C THR A 65 -3.85 8.43 -4.05
N ARG A 66 -5.04 8.49 -3.43
CA ARG A 66 -5.92 7.33 -3.27
C ARG A 66 -6.30 6.71 -4.61
N ALA A 67 -6.66 7.53 -5.60
CA ALA A 67 -7.00 7.03 -6.93
C ALA A 67 -5.82 6.33 -7.62
N GLN A 68 -4.57 6.78 -7.40
CA GLN A 68 -3.40 6.07 -7.93
C GLN A 68 -3.24 4.71 -7.25
N VAL A 69 -3.26 4.68 -5.90
CA VAL A 69 -3.11 3.43 -5.14
C VAL A 69 -4.21 2.43 -5.47
N ASP A 70 -5.47 2.86 -5.52
CA ASP A 70 -6.63 2.00 -5.83
C ASP A 70 -6.48 1.31 -7.19
N ASP A 71 -5.95 2.01 -8.20
CA ASP A 71 -5.70 1.42 -9.52
C ASP A 71 -4.51 0.46 -9.51
N ILE A 72 -3.42 0.81 -8.81
CA ILE A 72 -2.24 -0.05 -8.68
C ILE A 72 -2.64 -1.39 -8.06
N VAL A 73 -3.42 -1.35 -6.97
CA VAL A 73 -3.81 -2.55 -6.20
C VAL A 73 -5.02 -3.30 -6.77
N SER A 74 -5.53 -2.88 -7.94
CA SER A 74 -6.66 -3.53 -8.62
C SER A 74 -6.33 -4.92 -9.17
N LEU A 75 -5.04 -5.22 -9.39
CA LEU A 75 -4.53 -6.52 -9.81
C LEU A 75 -3.33 -6.91 -8.92
N PRO A 76 -3.18 -8.19 -8.57
CA PRO A 76 -2.22 -8.65 -7.56
C PRO A 76 -0.76 -8.61 -8.02
N ASP A 77 -0.52 -8.53 -9.32
CA ASP A 77 0.78 -8.66 -9.97
C ASP A 77 1.27 -7.34 -10.58
N GLY A 78 2.47 -7.36 -11.17
CA GLY A 78 3.07 -6.26 -11.89
C GLY A 78 4.20 -5.55 -11.14
N SER A 79 5.35 -5.46 -11.81
CA SER A 79 6.53 -4.70 -11.39
C SER A 79 6.59 -3.34 -12.08
N LEU A 80 7.52 -2.50 -11.65
CA LEU A 80 7.85 -1.29 -12.40
C LEU A 80 8.80 -1.63 -13.56
N ARG A 81 9.81 -2.47 -13.30
CA ARG A 81 10.75 -2.99 -14.30
C ARG A 81 10.04 -3.75 -15.42
N VAL A 82 10.28 -3.36 -16.66
CA VAL A 82 9.70 -4.00 -17.84
C VAL A 82 10.58 -5.18 -18.27
N SER A 83 10.05 -6.40 -18.22
CA SER A 83 10.78 -7.62 -18.61
C SER A 83 10.87 -7.79 -20.13
N ASP A 84 9.78 -7.52 -20.86
CA ASP A 84 9.72 -7.54 -22.31
C ASP A 84 9.50 -6.12 -22.88
N THR A 85 10.55 -5.50 -23.39
CA THR A 85 10.49 -4.16 -23.99
C THR A 85 9.93 -4.14 -25.41
N THR A 86 9.52 -5.28 -25.96
CA THR A 86 8.81 -5.34 -27.25
C THR A 86 7.30 -5.20 -27.08
N ASP A 87 6.78 -5.36 -25.85
CA ASP A 87 5.39 -5.12 -25.51
C ASP A 87 5.14 -3.63 -25.20
N ILE A 88 4.63 -2.92 -26.21
CA ILE A 88 4.28 -1.49 -26.12
C ILE A 88 3.19 -1.26 -25.07
N ALA A 89 2.21 -2.16 -24.93
CA ALA A 89 1.12 -1.99 -23.97
C ALA A 89 1.63 -2.09 -22.53
N ARG A 90 2.60 -2.97 -22.29
CA ARG A 90 3.29 -3.05 -20.99
C ARG A 90 4.18 -1.84 -20.75
N LEU A 91 4.95 -1.39 -21.76
CA LEU A 91 5.82 -0.20 -21.65
C LEU A 91 5.01 1.03 -21.22
N PHE A 92 3.86 1.27 -21.85
CA PHE A 92 3.00 2.42 -21.58
C PHE A 92 1.79 2.07 -20.70
N SER A 93 1.95 1.09 -19.80
CA SER A 93 0.89 0.70 -18.88
C SER A 93 0.55 1.85 -17.93
N SER A 94 -0.68 2.37 -18.00
CA SER A 94 -1.14 3.41 -17.07
C SER A 94 -1.00 2.96 -15.61
N ARG A 95 -1.36 1.70 -15.30
CA ARG A 95 -1.27 1.17 -13.92
C ARG A 95 0.17 1.10 -13.40
N LEU A 96 1.09 0.60 -14.23
CA LEU A 96 2.44 0.26 -13.77
C LEU A 96 3.46 1.38 -14.05
N THR A 97 3.69 1.73 -15.31
CA THR A 97 4.74 2.69 -15.68
C THR A 97 4.44 4.10 -15.15
N TYR A 98 3.17 4.52 -15.22
CA TYR A 98 2.74 5.85 -14.82
C TYR A 98 2.38 5.90 -13.33
N ARG A 99 1.32 5.18 -12.91
CA ARG A 99 0.77 5.31 -11.55
C ARG A 99 1.64 4.64 -10.50
N LYS A 100 2.04 3.37 -10.68
CA LYS A 100 3.02 2.72 -9.77
C LYS A 100 4.35 3.48 -9.79
N GLY A 101 4.84 3.92 -10.95
CA GLY A 101 6.02 4.78 -11.05
C GLY A 101 5.93 6.05 -10.19
N ALA A 102 4.81 6.78 -10.27
CA ALA A 102 4.59 7.98 -9.47
C ALA A 102 4.52 7.69 -7.97
N MET A 103 3.81 6.64 -7.57
CA MET A 103 3.67 6.28 -6.16
C MET A 103 4.95 5.67 -5.58
N VAL A 104 5.81 5.03 -6.39
CA VAL A 104 7.16 4.62 -5.98
C VAL A 104 8.04 5.83 -5.71
N LEU A 105 7.96 6.90 -6.52
CA LEU A 105 8.64 8.17 -6.21
C LEU A 105 8.10 8.80 -4.92
N HIS A 106 6.79 8.72 -4.69
CA HIS A 106 6.18 9.20 -3.45
C HIS A 106 6.69 8.43 -2.21
N MET A 107 6.80 7.10 -2.31
CA MET A 107 7.38 6.27 -1.26
C MET A 107 8.88 6.52 -1.07
N LEU A 108 9.65 6.74 -2.14
CA LEU A 108 11.06 7.16 -2.04
C LEU A 108 11.19 8.48 -1.28
N ARG A 109 10.29 9.45 -1.52
CA ARG A 109 10.22 10.70 -0.74
C ARG A 109 9.92 10.44 0.74
N TRP A 110 9.05 9.47 1.06
CA TRP A 110 8.78 9.05 2.43
C TRP A 110 10.01 8.43 3.11
N VAL A 111 10.68 7.48 2.44
CA VAL A 111 11.84 6.74 2.96
C VAL A 111 13.07 7.63 3.12
N CYS A 112 13.37 8.46 2.12
CA CYS A 112 14.51 9.37 2.13
C CYS A 112 14.28 10.58 3.04
N GLY A 113 13.01 10.97 3.22
CA GLY A 113 12.62 12.26 3.78
C GLY A 113 12.61 13.37 2.71
N ASP A 114 11.67 14.30 2.88
CA ASP A 114 11.32 15.34 1.91
C ASP A 114 12.53 16.13 1.37
N SER A 115 13.34 16.67 2.28
CA SER A 115 14.50 17.51 1.91
C SER A 115 15.58 16.74 1.15
N ALA A 116 15.85 15.49 1.56
CA ALA A 116 16.85 14.64 0.93
C ALA A 116 16.39 14.15 -0.45
N PHE A 117 15.12 13.74 -0.58
CA PHE A 117 14.54 13.34 -1.86
C PHE A 117 14.66 14.44 -2.91
N PHE A 118 14.20 15.66 -2.60
CA PHE A 118 14.30 16.76 -3.55
C PHE A 118 15.76 17.19 -3.80
N ALA A 119 16.66 17.03 -2.83
CA ALA A 119 18.09 17.24 -3.05
C ALA A 119 18.68 16.21 -4.02
N GLY A 120 18.39 14.92 -3.84
CA GLY A 120 18.81 13.84 -4.73
C GLY A 120 18.29 14.04 -6.15
N CYS A 121 17.00 14.37 -6.33
CA CYS A 121 16.43 14.68 -7.65
C CYS A 121 17.12 15.88 -8.33
N ARG A 122 17.46 16.94 -7.57
CA ARG A 122 18.20 18.08 -8.12
C ARG A 122 19.63 17.71 -8.50
N ASN A 123 20.29 16.87 -7.72
CA ASN A 123 21.64 16.40 -8.02
C ASN A 123 21.61 15.53 -9.29
N TYR A 124 20.69 14.57 -9.37
CA TYR A 124 20.44 13.73 -10.55
C TYR A 124 20.24 14.56 -11.83
N LEU A 125 19.37 15.56 -11.80
CA LEU A 125 19.11 16.42 -12.96
C LEU A 125 20.29 17.31 -13.35
N ASN A 126 21.26 17.52 -12.47
CA ASN A 126 22.42 18.40 -12.69
C ASN A 126 23.75 17.64 -12.75
N ASP A 127 23.72 16.32 -12.68
CA ASP A 127 24.88 15.48 -12.91
C ASP A 127 25.41 15.74 -14.33
N PRO A 128 26.68 16.19 -14.50
CA PRO A 128 27.26 16.44 -15.81
C PRO A 128 27.24 15.23 -16.76
N ASP A 129 27.20 14.01 -16.24
CA ASP A 129 27.19 12.78 -17.05
C ASP A 129 25.77 12.38 -17.48
N LEU A 130 24.73 12.87 -16.80
CA LEU A 130 23.31 12.56 -17.08
C LEU A 130 22.57 13.71 -17.76
N ALA A 131 22.91 14.95 -17.41
CA ALA A 131 22.25 16.14 -17.90
C ALA A 131 22.42 16.29 -19.43
N TYR A 132 21.29 16.45 -20.12
CA TYR A 132 21.15 16.44 -21.58
C TYR A 132 21.54 15.10 -22.23
N GLY A 133 21.57 14.03 -21.43
CA GLY A 133 21.84 12.66 -21.85
C GLY A 133 20.75 11.73 -21.34
N SER A 134 21.16 10.54 -20.92
CA SER A 134 20.26 9.48 -20.49
C SER A 134 20.71 8.83 -19.19
N ALA A 135 19.76 8.34 -18.40
CA ALA A 135 20.01 7.69 -17.13
C ALA A 135 19.34 6.31 -17.02
N TYR A 136 19.98 5.43 -16.29
CA TYR A 136 19.42 4.17 -15.80
C TYR A 136 18.72 4.38 -14.45
N THR A 137 17.86 3.45 -14.09
CA THR A 137 17.21 3.42 -12.77
C THR A 137 18.23 3.50 -11.60
N ALA A 138 19.38 2.85 -11.75
CA ALA A 138 20.47 2.87 -10.77
C ALA A 138 21.09 4.26 -10.56
N ASP A 139 21.08 5.13 -11.58
CA ASP A 139 21.61 6.49 -11.46
C ASP A 139 20.72 7.32 -10.53
N LEU A 140 19.39 7.22 -10.66
CA LEU A 140 18.47 7.86 -9.73
C LEU A 140 18.67 7.34 -8.30
N GLN A 141 18.74 6.01 -8.15
CA GLN A 141 18.94 5.37 -6.85
C GLN A 141 20.20 5.93 -6.16
N ALA A 142 21.36 5.90 -6.84
CA ALA A 142 22.63 6.37 -6.28
C ALA A 142 22.57 7.85 -5.82
N HIS A 143 21.86 8.70 -6.55
CA HIS A 143 21.67 10.11 -6.17
C HIS A 143 20.77 10.28 -4.94
N LEU A 144 19.73 9.46 -4.79
CA LEU A 144 18.85 9.46 -3.63
C LEU A 144 19.57 8.90 -2.39
N GLU A 145 20.35 7.84 -2.54
CA GLU A 145 21.19 7.26 -1.48
C GLU A 145 22.25 8.26 -1.00
N ALA A 146 22.96 8.91 -1.92
CA ALA A 146 23.94 9.93 -1.59
C ALA A 146 23.35 11.13 -0.84
N ALA A 147 22.11 11.51 -1.17
CA ALA A 147 21.43 12.63 -0.52
C ALA A 147 20.79 12.28 0.83
N SER A 148 20.29 11.06 0.99
CA SER A 148 19.56 10.62 2.19
C SER A 148 20.42 9.86 3.20
N GLY A 149 21.54 9.29 2.77
CA GLY A 149 22.34 8.35 3.54
C GLY A 149 21.64 7.00 3.80
N LYS A 150 20.57 6.70 3.07
CA LYS A 150 19.86 5.42 3.13
C LYS A 150 20.40 4.48 2.07
N ASP A 151 20.44 3.19 2.39
CA ASP A 151 20.58 2.10 1.42
C ASP A 151 19.18 1.81 0.86
N LEU A 152 19.04 1.87 -0.46
CA LEU A 152 17.76 1.69 -1.16
C LEU A 152 17.70 0.38 -1.93
N ASP A 153 18.71 -0.50 -1.86
CA ASP A 153 18.74 -1.75 -2.62
C ASP A 153 17.50 -2.61 -2.34
N GLY A 154 17.19 -2.87 -1.06
CA GLY A 154 16.00 -3.64 -0.67
C GLY A 154 14.69 -3.00 -1.15
N PHE A 155 14.59 -1.67 -1.05
CA PHE A 155 13.43 -0.95 -1.57
C PHE A 155 13.28 -1.12 -3.09
N MET A 156 14.38 -1.06 -3.83
CA MET A 156 14.36 -1.20 -5.29
C MET A 156 14.07 -2.66 -5.71
N ASP A 157 14.57 -3.64 -4.95
CA ASP A 157 14.25 -5.05 -5.15
C ASP A 157 12.74 -5.29 -4.97
N ASP A 158 12.12 -4.71 -3.96
CA ASP A 158 10.68 -4.87 -3.70
C ASP A 158 9.80 -4.13 -4.71
N TRP A 159 10.09 -2.86 -4.96
CA TRP A 159 9.14 -1.95 -5.60
C TRP A 159 9.42 -1.72 -7.08
N TYR A 160 10.68 -1.82 -7.50
CA TYR A 160 11.06 -1.71 -8.90
C TYR A 160 11.12 -3.08 -9.58
N THR A 161 11.88 -4.02 -9.02
CA THR A 161 12.04 -5.37 -9.58
C THR A 161 10.86 -6.27 -9.25
N GLY A 162 10.47 -6.28 -7.98
CA GLY A 162 9.39 -7.08 -7.42
C GLY A 162 8.01 -6.72 -7.94
N GLU A 163 7.08 -7.65 -7.80
CA GLU A 163 5.71 -7.50 -8.26
C GLU A 163 4.74 -7.38 -7.07
N GLY A 164 3.59 -6.80 -7.35
CA GLY A 164 2.52 -6.71 -6.38
C GLY A 164 2.73 -5.61 -5.33
N PHE A 165 2.14 -5.84 -4.17
CA PHE A 165 2.06 -4.91 -3.03
C PHE A 165 1.75 -5.67 -1.72
N PRO A 166 2.02 -5.07 -0.55
CA PRO A 166 1.64 -5.62 0.74
C PRO A 166 0.20 -5.29 1.11
N THR A 167 -0.38 -6.15 1.94
CA THR A 167 -1.51 -5.79 2.79
C THR A 167 -1.13 -5.87 4.26
N TYR A 168 -1.54 -4.86 5.02
CA TYR A 168 -1.30 -4.77 6.46
C TYR A 168 -2.54 -5.14 7.29
N THR A 169 -2.31 -5.87 8.37
CA THR A 169 -3.28 -6.03 9.47
C THR A 169 -2.66 -5.46 10.73
N VAL A 170 -3.28 -4.43 11.28
CA VAL A 170 -2.86 -3.74 12.50
C VAL A 170 -3.78 -4.18 13.63
N GLU A 171 -3.31 -5.04 14.52
CA GLU A 171 -4.01 -5.32 15.77
C GLU A 171 -3.42 -4.44 16.87
N TRP A 172 -4.25 -3.71 17.60
CA TRP A 172 -3.74 -2.87 18.70
C TRP A 172 -4.68 -2.85 19.90
N THR A 173 -4.07 -2.62 21.06
CA THR A 173 -4.78 -2.34 22.30
C THR A 173 -4.09 -1.21 23.04
N GLN A 174 -4.76 -0.64 24.05
CA GLN A 174 -4.18 0.36 24.90
C GLN A 174 -4.61 0.13 26.35
N ASP A 175 -3.64 0.18 27.26
CA ASP A 175 -3.91 0.05 28.69
C ASP A 175 -4.36 1.38 29.32
N ALA A 176 -4.78 1.33 30.59
CA ALA A 176 -5.24 2.51 31.32
C ALA A 176 -4.13 3.57 31.54
N ASN A 177 -2.86 3.19 31.46
CA ASN A 177 -1.71 4.08 31.61
C ASN A 177 -1.29 4.72 30.27
N GLY A 178 -1.95 4.39 29.17
CA GLY A 178 -1.69 4.92 27.84
C GLY A 178 -0.67 4.13 27.03
N LEU A 179 -0.20 2.98 27.52
CA LEU A 179 0.68 2.07 26.78
C LEU A 179 -0.12 1.37 25.70
N VAL A 180 0.23 1.63 24.45
CA VAL A 180 -0.28 0.93 23.27
C VAL A 180 0.60 -0.29 23.01
N MET A 181 -0.02 -1.45 22.87
CA MET A 181 0.61 -2.64 22.30
C MET A 181 0.01 -2.88 20.93
N LEU A 182 0.86 -3.13 19.94
CA LEU A 182 0.47 -3.29 18.55
C LEU A 182 1.19 -4.48 17.92
N GLN A 183 0.46 -5.30 17.17
CA GLN A 183 1.01 -6.31 16.29
C GLN A 183 0.74 -5.87 14.85
N LEU A 184 1.80 -5.83 14.04
CA LEU A 184 1.72 -5.50 12.63
C LEU A 184 2.02 -6.75 11.82
N ASP A 185 1.02 -7.17 11.05
CA ASP A 185 1.06 -8.30 10.17
C ASP A 185 1.05 -7.85 8.72
N GLN A 186 1.78 -8.57 7.87
CA GLN A 186 1.88 -8.34 6.43
C GLN A 186 1.58 -9.63 5.66
N SER A 187 0.94 -9.48 4.51
CA SER A 187 0.87 -10.49 3.46
C SER A 187 1.19 -9.84 2.12
N THR A 188 1.73 -10.58 1.15
CA THR A 188 2.09 -10.05 -0.16
C THR A 188 1.12 -10.52 -1.24
N SER A 189 0.82 -9.69 -2.22
CA SER A 189 -0.10 -10.06 -3.30
C SER A 189 0.56 -10.93 -4.38
N HIS A 190 1.89 -11.04 -4.38
CA HIS A 190 2.66 -11.79 -5.37
C HIS A 190 3.88 -12.45 -4.72
N ALA A 191 4.19 -13.67 -5.16
CA ALA A 191 5.26 -14.51 -4.57
C ALA A 191 6.68 -14.09 -4.96
N SER A 192 6.86 -13.01 -5.73
CA SER A 192 8.20 -12.50 -6.08
C SER A 192 8.80 -11.62 -4.99
N VAL A 193 7.98 -11.19 -4.03
CA VAL A 193 8.40 -10.42 -2.86
C VAL A 193 7.84 -11.14 -1.63
N ASP A 194 8.74 -11.57 -0.74
CA ASP A 194 8.36 -12.30 0.47
C ASP A 194 7.88 -11.36 1.58
N PHE A 195 8.42 -10.14 1.62
CA PHE A 195 8.09 -9.10 2.59
C PHE A 195 8.52 -7.74 2.06
N PHE A 196 7.73 -6.70 2.33
CA PHE A 196 8.04 -5.31 1.99
C PHE A 196 8.48 -4.55 3.24
N GLU A 197 9.78 -4.27 3.38
CA GLU A 197 10.29 -3.47 4.49
C GLU A 197 9.97 -1.98 4.30
N LEU A 198 9.14 -1.42 5.19
CA LEU A 198 8.77 -0.01 5.11
C LEU A 198 8.57 0.63 6.49
N PRO A 199 8.86 1.94 6.62
CA PRO A 199 8.34 2.74 7.72
C PRO A 199 6.82 2.90 7.56
N VAL A 200 6.03 2.27 8.43
CA VAL A 200 4.56 2.24 8.35
C VAL A 200 3.93 3.29 9.27
N PRO A 201 3.23 4.32 8.73
CA PRO A 201 2.58 5.34 9.54
C PRO A 201 1.21 4.88 10.07
N ILE A 202 0.98 4.98 11.38
CA ILE A 202 -0.30 4.76 12.06
C ILE A 202 -0.67 6.01 12.86
N ARG A 203 -1.83 6.61 12.58
CA ARG A 203 -2.34 7.77 13.34
C ARG A 203 -3.33 7.32 14.40
N PHE A 204 -2.95 7.45 15.66
CA PHE A 204 -3.84 7.28 16.81
C PHE A 204 -4.55 8.59 17.10
N LYS A 205 -5.84 8.53 17.45
CA LYS A 205 -6.60 9.72 17.80
C LYS A 205 -7.71 9.46 18.81
N ASN A 206 -8.19 10.56 19.38
CA ASN A 206 -9.48 10.64 20.04
C ASN A 206 -10.21 11.93 19.63
N GLY A 207 -11.28 12.29 20.33
CA GLY A 207 -12.07 13.50 20.02
C GLY A 207 -11.32 14.84 20.11
N SER A 208 -10.12 14.91 20.70
CA SER A 208 -9.38 16.17 20.90
C SER A 208 -7.89 16.12 20.56
N GLN A 209 -7.29 14.93 20.45
CA GLN A 209 -5.86 14.74 20.26
C GLN A 209 -5.60 13.70 19.18
N ASP A 210 -4.51 13.88 18.44
CA ASP A 210 -3.98 12.89 17.52
C ASP A 210 -2.45 12.81 17.63
N GLN A 211 -1.92 11.66 17.20
CA GLN A 211 -0.48 11.43 17.11
C GLN A 211 -0.20 10.43 15.98
N LEU A 212 0.67 10.82 15.04
CA LEU A 212 1.21 9.92 14.03
C LEU A 212 2.43 9.20 14.60
N VAL A 213 2.42 7.88 14.50
CA VAL A 213 3.54 7.02 14.89
C VAL A 213 4.02 6.30 13.64
N VAL A 214 5.33 6.26 13.42
CA VAL A 214 5.94 5.54 12.29
C VAL A 214 6.62 4.29 12.84
N LEU A 215 6.20 3.13 12.35
CA LEU A 215 6.67 1.82 12.78
C LEU A 215 7.71 1.30 11.79
N ASP A 216 8.91 0.98 12.27
CA ASP A 216 9.94 0.35 11.45
C ASP A 216 9.62 -1.14 11.28
N HIS A 217 8.88 -1.47 10.22
CA HIS A 217 8.31 -2.80 10.02
C HIS A 217 9.21 -3.65 9.14
N THR A 218 9.91 -4.60 9.77
CA THR A 218 10.98 -5.40 9.17
C THR A 218 10.72 -6.90 9.24
N SER A 219 9.58 -7.33 9.80
CA SER A 219 9.18 -8.73 9.85
C SER A 219 7.68 -8.90 10.04
N ASN A 220 7.08 -9.95 9.49
CA ASN A 220 5.66 -10.25 9.65
C ASN A 220 5.31 -10.63 11.11
N GLY A 221 4.22 -10.10 11.64
CA GLY A 221 3.77 -10.33 13.02
C GLY A 221 4.57 -9.55 14.07
N GLN A 222 5.29 -8.51 13.66
CA GLN A 222 6.16 -7.73 14.55
C GLN A 222 5.35 -6.98 15.61
N LEU A 223 5.85 -7.03 16.84
CA LEU A 223 5.24 -6.37 17.99
C LEU A 223 5.91 -5.02 18.26
N PHE A 224 5.08 -4.03 18.58
CA PHE A 224 5.48 -2.68 18.94
C PHE A 224 4.81 -2.24 20.25
N SER A 225 5.50 -1.40 20.99
CA SER A 225 4.98 -0.77 22.21
C SER A 225 5.21 0.73 22.15
N ILE A 226 4.15 1.53 22.29
CA ILE A 226 4.20 2.99 22.17
C ILE A 226 3.49 3.62 23.36
N GLN A 227 4.10 4.63 23.98
CA GLN A 227 3.43 5.41 25.00
C GLN A 227 2.69 6.59 24.35
N LEU A 228 1.37 6.62 24.49
CA LEU A 228 0.58 7.80 24.12
C LEU A 228 0.26 8.64 25.36
N PRO A 229 0.21 9.99 25.24
CA PRO A 229 -0.18 10.87 26.33
C PRO A 229 -1.71 10.99 26.50
N PHE A 230 -2.48 10.19 25.75
CA PHE A 230 -3.94 10.19 25.74
C PHE A 230 -4.49 8.79 25.47
N GLN A 231 -5.77 8.60 25.80
CA GLN A 231 -6.52 7.39 25.45
C GLN A 231 -7.08 7.53 24.03
N ALA A 232 -6.59 6.71 23.10
CA ALA A 232 -7.05 6.68 21.73
C ALA A 232 -8.36 5.88 21.62
N ASP A 233 -9.32 6.40 20.88
CA ASP A 233 -10.54 5.66 20.51
C ASP A 233 -10.40 4.96 19.15
N SER A 234 -9.48 5.43 18.31
CA SER A 234 -9.27 4.93 16.96
C SER A 234 -7.80 5.02 16.53
N ALA A 235 -7.45 4.17 15.57
CA ALA A 235 -6.18 4.20 14.86
C ALA A 235 -6.45 4.12 13.36
N LEU A 236 -5.70 4.88 12.57
CA LEU A 236 -5.82 4.94 11.11
C LEU A 236 -4.49 4.49 10.50
N PHE A 237 -4.55 3.46 9.66
CA PHE A 237 -3.42 3.05 8.84
C PHE A 237 -3.20 4.08 7.73
N ASP A 238 -1.94 4.54 7.57
CA ASP A 238 -1.47 5.43 6.52
C ASP A 238 -2.51 6.48 6.06
N PRO A 239 -2.97 7.35 6.97
CA PRO A 239 -4.10 8.25 6.69
C PRO A 239 -3.81 9.24 5.56
N ASP A 240 -2.54 9.47 5.25
CA ASP A 240 -2.08 10.45 4.24
C ASP A 240 -1.66 9.77 2.92
N THR A 241 -1.80 8.43 2.82
CA THR A 241 -1.56 7.64 1.60
C THR A 241 -0.12 7.74 1.08
N TRP A 242 0.85 7.57 1.98
CA TRP A 242 2.27 7.48 1.63
C TRP A 242 2.64 6.17 0.94
N LEU A 243 1.94 5.07 1.28
CA LEU A 243 2.33 3.71 0.91
C LEU A 243 1.41 3.12 -0.17
N ILE A 244 2.00 2.40 -1.13
CA ILE A 244 1.24 1.48 -1.98
C ILE A 244 0.87 0.26 -1.15
N SER A 245 -0.40 0.12 -0.80
CA SER A 245 -0.91 -1.07 -0.10
C SER A 245 -2.39 -1.22 -0.35
N GLY A 246 -2.90 -2.45 -0.33
CA GLY A 246 -4.29 -2.74 -0.64
C GLY A 246 -4.96 -3.53 0.47
N GLN A 247 -6.26 -3.30 0.73
CA GLN A 247 -7.09 -4.12 1.63
C GLN A 247 -6.62 -4.13 3.11
N ASN A 248 -6.04 -3.04 3.59
CA ASN A 248 -5.52 -2.95 4.96
C ASN A 248 -6.63 -3.02 6.01
N LEU A 249 -6.32 -3.60 7.17
CA LEU A 249 -7.25 -3.76 8.27
C LEU A 249 -6.65 -3.20 9.57
N VAL A 250 -7.43 -2.44 10.33
CA VAL A 250 -7.05 -1.95 11.67
C VAL A 250 -8.08 -2.42 12.69
N LEU A 251 -7.62 -3.12 13.71
CA LEU A 251 -8.45 -3.75 14.74
C LEU A 251 -8.02 -3.27 16.12
N ARG A 252 -8.94 -2.62 16.83
CA ARG A 252 -8.78 -2.37 18.25
C ARG A 252 -9.34 -3.55 19.05
N VAL A 253 -8.54 -4.08 19.97
CA VAL A 253 -8.91 -5.26 20.76
C VAL A 253 -8.81 -4.98 22.26
N PRO A 254 -9.60 -5.66 23.11
CA PRO A 254 -9.41 -5.57 24.56
C PRO A 254 -8.01 -6.06 24.96
N VAL A 255 -7.43 -5.47 26.01
CA VAL A 255 -6.06 -5.79 26.48
C VAL A 255 -5.89 -7.29 26.74
N LEU A 256 -6.89 -7.92 27.38
CA LEU A 256 -6.87 -9.36 27.70
C LEU A 256 -6.92 -10.27 26.45
N ALA A 257 -7.34 -9.72 25.32
CA ALA A 257 -7.47 -10.46 24.07
C ALA A 257 -6.31 -10.20 23.11
N PHE A 258 -5.38 -9.29 23.41
CA PHE A 258 -4.27 -8.95 22.51
C PHE A 258 -3.32 -10.13 22.32
N GLY A 259 -2.94 -10.41 21.06
CA GLY A 259 -2.08 -11.54 20.70
C GLY A 259 -2.74 -12.92 20.85
N GLN A 260 -4.05 -12.97 21.13
CA GLN A 260 -4.82 -14.23 21.07
C GLN A 260 -5.32 -14.47 19.66
N ASP A 261 -5.22 -15.73 19.24
CA ASP A 261 -5.69 -16.13 17.92
C ASP A 261 -7.20 -15.96 17.77
N ARG A 262 -7.64 -15.38 16.64
CA ARG A 262 -9.02 -14.96 16.43
C ARG A 262 -9.43 -15.00 14.96
N ALA A 263 -10.73 -15.13 14.74
CA ALA A 263 -11.37 -14.92 13.45
C ALA A 263 -12.09 -13.56 13.47
N VAL A 264 -11.83 -12.72 12.47
CA VAL A 264 -12.41 -11.36 12.39
C VAL A 264 -13.08 -11.16 11.04
N LEU A 265 -14.27 -10.57 11.05
CA LEU A 265 -15.02 -10.25 9.84
C LEU A 265 -14.98 -8.76 9.54
N TYR A 266 -14.73 -8.42 8.28
CA TYR A 266 -14.80 -7.04 7.81
C TYR A 266 -15.27 -6.96 6.34
N PRO A 267 -16.18 -6.03 5.99
CA PRO A 267 -16.94 -5.18 6.92
C PRO A 267 -17.92 -6.01 7.75
N ASN A 268 -18.22 -5.54 8.97
CA ASN A 268 -19.20 -6.16 9.85
C ASN A 268 -19.86 -5.07 10.73
N PRO A 269 -21.16 -4.76 10.57
CA PRO A 269 -22.13 -5.41 9.69
C PRO A 269 -21.77 -5.40 8.21
N ALA A 270 -22.11 -6.47 7.51
CA ALA A 270 -21.82 -6.67 6.10
C ALA A 270 -23.06 -6.35 5.27
N ASP A 271 -22.97 -5.34 4.40
CA ASP A 271 -24.04 -5.01 3.45
C ASP A 271 -23.87 -5.79 2.12
N GLY A 272 -22.66 -6.33 1.88
CA GLY A 272 -22.30 -7.18 0.74
C GLY A 272 -21.26 -8.22 1.15
N ASP A 273 -20.36 -8.59 0.24
CA ASP A 273 -19.30 -9.53 0.55
C ASP A 273 -18.43 -9.05 1.72
N ALA A 274 -18.05 -9.99 2.58
CA ALA A 274 -17.18 -9.75 3.73
C ALA A 274 -15.91 -10.59 3.58
N ILE A 275 -14.84 -10.22 4.25
CA ILE A 275 -13.61 -11.00 4.34
C ILE A 275 -13.48 -11.47 5.78
N LEU A 276 -13.27 -12.77 5.95
CA LEU A 276 -12.88 -13.38 7.21
C LEU A 276 -11.36 -13.46 7.30
N TYR A 277 -10.79 -12.73 8.24
CA TYR A 277 -9.38 -12.73 8.58
C TYR A 277 -9.13 -13.76 9.68
N LEU A 278 -8.10 -14.57 9.54
CA LEU A 278 -7.71 -15.62 10.48
C LEU A 278 -6.37 -15.29 11.13
N GLY A 279 -6.22 -15.63 12.41
CA GLY A 279 -4.91 -15.63 13.06
C GLY A 279 -4.04 -16.83 12.65
N ASN A 280 -2.80 -16.84 13.15
CA ASN A 280 -1.73 -17.73 12.71
C ASN A 280 -1.90 -19.21 13.10
N SER A 281 -2.80 -19.48 14.04
CA SER A 281 -3.08 -20.77 14.65
C SER A 281 -3.95 -21.67 13.79
N VAL A 282 -4.61 -21.12 12.77
CA VAL A 282 -5.46 -21.88 11.86
C VAL A 282 -4.75 -21.97 10.52
N GLN A 283 -4.31 -23.19 10.18
CA GLN A 283 -3.59 -23.48 8.94
C GLN A 283 -4.42 -24.36 8.01
N ASP A 284 -4.09 -24.26 6.73
CA ASP A 284 -4.75 -24.96 5.65
C ASP A 284 -4.58 -26.49 5.66
N PRO A 285 -5.56 -27.22 5.09
CA PRO A 285 -6.89 -26.75 4.68
C PRO A 285 -7.80 -26.52 5.89
N VAL A 286 -8.73 -25.56 5.80
CA VAL A 286 -9.68 -25.26 6.89
C VAL A 286 -11.10 -25.63 6.50
N ARG A 287 -11.92 -25.98 7.49
CA ARG A 287 -13.37 -26.15 7.32
C ARG A 287 -14.11 -24.94 7.87
N LEU A 288 -14.82 -24.25 7.00
CA LEU A 288 -15.68 -23.12 7.29
C LEU A 288 -17.13 -23.57 7.48
N ARG A 289 -17.75 -23.15 8.57
CA ARG A 289 -19.17 -23.40 8.89
C ARG A 289 -19.86 -22.08 9.23
N ILE A 290 -20.99 -21.82 8.58
CA ILE A 290 -21.86 -20.69 8.88
C ILE A 290 -23.17 -21.23 9.44
N MET A 291 -23.52 -20.80 10.64
CA MET A 291 -24.73 -21.24 11.35
C MET A 291 -25.63 -20.03 11.65
N ASP A 292 -26.94 -20.19 11.54
CA ASP A 292 -27.90 -19.15 11.92
C ASP A 292 -28.00 -19.02 13.46
N GLN A 293 -28.81 -18.08 13.96
CA GLN A 293 -28.98 -17.82 15.39
C GLN A 293 -29.52 -19.02 16.17
N SER A 294 -30.14 -20.00 15.50
CA SER A 294 -30.61 -21.24 16.13
C SER A 294 -29.53 -22.34 16.20
N GLY A 295 -28.34 -22.07 15.66
CA GLY A 295 -27.26 -23.04 15.51
C GLY A 295 -27.45 -23.99 14.33
N ARG A 296 -28.46 -23.76 13.47
CA ARG A 296 -28.67 -24.56 12.27
C ARG A 296 -27.61 -24.20 11.24
N LEU A 297 -26.96 -25.22 10.68
CA LEU A 297 -25.96 -25.08 9.64
C LEU A 297 -26.61 -24.52 8.36
N VAL A 298 -26.08 -23.39 7.87
CA VAL A 298 -26.52 -22.70 6.66
C VAL A 298 -25.56 -22.98 5.51
N ARG A 299 -24.25 -23.00 5.79
CA ARG A 299 -23.20 -23.29 4.80
C ARG A 299 -22.06 -24.04 5.47
N GLU A 300 -21.51 -25.02 4.77
CA GLU A 300 -20.28 -25.72 5.15
C GLU A 300 -19.44 -25.94 3.89
N GLN A 301 -18.15 -25.64 3.99
CA GLN A 301 -17.20 -25.83 2.90
C GLN A 301 -15.78 -26.00 3.45
N ASP A 302 -15.00 -26.86 2.81
CA ASP A 302 -13.55 -26.87 3.00
C ASP A 302 -12.96 -25.75 2.12
N VAL A 303 -12.07 -24.94 2.69
CA VAL A 303 -11.52 -23.72 2.11
C VAL A 303 -10.00 -23.76 2.20
N VAL A 304 -9.35 -23.31 1.13
CA VAL A 304 -7.93 -22.96 1.15
C VAL A 304 -7.81 -21.49 1.51
N VAL A 305 -7.08 -21.19 2.56
CA VAL A 305 -6.82 -19.89 3.13
C VAL A 305 -5.65 -19.26 2.39
N ALA A 306 -5.96 -18.42 1.41
CA ALA A 306 -4.98 -17.53 0.83
C ALA A 306 -4.76 -16.31 1.74
N ASP A 307 -3.51 -16.01 2.09
CA ASP A 307 -3.14 -14.79 2.83
C ASP A 307 -3.90 -14.55 4.12
N ARG A 308 -4.23 -15.63 4.84
CA ARG A 308 -5.02 -15.62 6.09
C ARG A 308 -6.41 -15.03 5.91
N ARG A 309 -6.96 -15.08 4.70
CA ARG A 309 -8.26 -14.53 4.35
C ARG A 309 -9.16 -15.58 3.73
N ILE A 310 -10.45 -15.47 4.05
CA ILE A 310 -11.51 -16.21 3.40
C ILE A 310 -12.56 -15.20 2.94
N PRO A 311 -12.69 -14.96 1.62
CA PRO A 311 -13.80 -14.19 1.08
C PRO A 311 -15.13 -14.90 1.39
N LEU A 312 -16.07 -14.16 1.98
CA LEU A 312 -17.41 -14.62 2.32
C LEU A 312 -18.44 -13.88 1.47
N ARG A 313 -19.03 -14.62 0.52
CA ARG A 313 -20.21 -14.15 -0.19
C ARG A 313 -21.43 -14.19 0.71
N THR A 314 -21.95 -13.01 1.07
CA THR A 314 -23.09 -12.88 1.99
C THR A 314 -24.43 -12.72 1.27
N ALA A 315 -24.42 -12.56 -0.06
CA ALA A 315 -25.63 -12.30 -0.86
C ALA A 315 -26.71 -13.39 -0.74
N GLU A 316 -26.31 -14.63 -0.42
CA GLU A 316 -27.22 -15.76 -0.23
C GLU A 316 -27.79 -15.85 1.20
N LEU A 317 -27.27 -15.04 2.13
CA LEU A 317 -27.72 -15.01 3.51
C LEU A 317 -28.85 -13.99 3.66
N SER A 318 -29.89 -14.37 4.39
CA SER A 318 -30.93 -13.41 4.82
C SER A 318 -30.37 -12.44 5.87
N GLY A 319 -30.96 -11.25 5.99
CA GLY A 319 -30.59 -10.30 7.05
C GLY A 319 -30.70 -10.94 8.43
N GLY A 320 -29.66 -10.79 9.25
CA GLY A 320 -29.57 -11.45 10.56
C GLY A 320 -28.13 -11.68 11.04
N ALA A 321 -28.00 -12.31 12.20
CA ALA A 321 -26.70 -12.69 12.76
C ALA A 321 -26.39 -14.16 12.53
N TYR A 322 -25.15 -14.47 12.15
CA TYR A 322 -24.66 -15.81 11.90
C TYR A 322 -23.39 -16.06 12.71
N THR A 323 -23.25 -17.27 13.23
CA THR A 323 -21.98 -17.74 13.78
C THR A 323 -21.14 -18.30 12.65
N VAL A 324 -19.95 -17.73 12.45
CA VAL A 324 -18.95 -18.23 11.52
C VAL A 324 -17.89 -18.95 12.32
N GLU A 325 -17.73 -20.25 12.07
CA GLU A 325 -16.75 -21.12 12.69
C GLU A 325 -15.74 -21.56 11.62
N VAL A 326 -14.46 -21.45 11.93
CA VAL A 326 -13.38 -22.01 11.10
C VAL A 326 -12.59 -22.99 11.94
N THR A 327 -12.40 -24.20 11.41
CA THR A 327 -11.65 -25.26 12.05
C THR A 327 -10.50 -25.72 11.16
N GLY A 328 -9.29 -25.81 11.71
CA GLY A 328 -8.09 -26.23 10.97
C GLY A 328 -6.98 -26.57 11.95
N ALA A 329 -6.17 -27.58 11.64
CA ALA A 329 -5.04 -28.04 12.47
C ALA A 329 -5.37 -28.29 13.97
N GLY A 330 -6.60 -28.71 14.27
CA GLY A 330 -7.05 -28.97 15.65
C GLY A 330 -7.48 -27.72 16.44
N VAL A 331 -7.47 -26.55 15.81
CA VAL A 331 -7.96 -25.28 16.37
C VAL A 331 -9.32 -24.94 15.78
N ALA A 332 -10.18 -24.32 16.59
CA ALA A 332 -11.48 -23.81 16.18
C ALA A 332 -11.59 -22.33 16.58
N LEU A 333 -11.78 -21.45 15.60
CA LEU A 333 -12.04 -20.03 15.81
C LEU A 333 -13.50 -19.73 15.45
N ARG A 334 -14.12 -18.83 16.21
CA ARG A 334 -15.51 -18.41 16.00
C ARG A 334 -15.61 -16.89 15.97
N THR A 335 -16.50 -16.40 15.12
CA THR A 335 -16.85 -14.99 15.04
C THR A 335 -18.31 -14.82 14.62
N VAL A 336 -18.82 -13.60 14.70
CA VAL A 336 -20.22 -13.29 14.39
C VAL A 336 -20.28 -12.43 13.13
N LEU A 337 -20.97 -12.92 12.10
CA LEU A 337 -21.33 -12.15 10.91
C LEU A 337 -22.70 -11.51 11.13
N ILE A 338 -22.80 -10.19 10.98
CA ILE A 338 -24.06 -9.46 10.97
C ILE A 338 -24.35 -9.08 9.52
N LYS A 339 -25.34 -9.71 8.88
CA LYS A 339 -25.81 -9.36 7.53
C LYS A 339 -26.95 -8.36 7.63
N GLN A 340 -26.83 -7.20 6.99
CA GLN A 340 -27.95 -6.25 6.84
C GLN A 340 -28.79 -6.55 5.61
#